data_AF-A0A834FPU6-F1
#
_entry.id   AF-A0A834FPU6-F1
#
_cell.length_a   1.000
_cell.length_b   1.000
_cell.length_c   1.000
_cell.angle_alpha   90.00
_cell.angle_beta   90.00
_cell.angle_gamma   90.00
#
_symmetry.space_group_name_H-M   'P 1'
#
loop_
_entity.id
_entity.type
_entity.pdbx_description
1 polymer ?
#
loop_
_entity_poly.entity_id
_entity_poly.type
_entity_poly.pdbx_seq_one_letter_code
_entity_poly.pdbx_strand_id
1 'polypeptide(L)'
;MLSLLPQRILRLLEFIGFSGNRRFGLSQLREGASNHSLRSILCAFTLLFYNTYVSLILGTGEGNLAEAEALLEPYQEKYPKGSIILFYSARITSLRGNLEKARARYEECISSQQEWKQIHHLCYWELMWNHSFQQEWQQAYRYADLLCRESRWSKAIYVYQKAAILSMMSAEELERTGEDLGALFRQVEGLKQRLAGKSIPMEKFAVRKSRRYKASNPVPLVIPALEMMYVWNGFSIVGKRADLTESLLVTIEKVEQQLQNDPNPTEYHPDDSCLVQMLKGLCLKYLGRFLQAELCFSEVLSSEGRIRYDHYLVPFTLYELGLLQKQQGDFIKATTYIERAKTNYKDYSMESRLHFRIHAALNSLKGSPVSTP
;
A
#
# COMPACT_ATOMS: atom_id res chain seq x y z
N MET A 1 2.00 -14.60 13.73
CA MET A 1 1.03 -14.20 12.68
C MET A 1 -0.40 -14.09 13.20
N LEU A 2 -0.92 -15.06 13.98
CA LEU A 2 -2.29 -15.01 14.53
C LEU A 2 -2.62 -13.72 15.30
N SER A 3 -1.68 -13.21 16.10
CA SER A 3 -1.79 -11.96 16.87
C SER A 3 -2.03 -10.69 16.03
N LEU A 4 -1.89 -10.77 14.70
CA LEU A 4 -2.13 -9.64 13.81
C LEU A 4 -3.61 -9.55 13.42
N LEU A 5 -4.37 -10.64 13.59
CA LEU A 5 -5.77 -10.73 13.19
C LEU A 5 -6.66 -9.79 14.02
N PRO A 6 -7.73 -9.21 13.44
CA PRO A 6 -8.71 -8.43 14.18
C PRO A 6 -9.36 -9.24 15.33
N GLN A 7 -9.78 -8.55 16.39
CA GLN A 7 -10.33 -9.16 17.61
C GLN A 7 -11.47 -10.16 17.37
N ARG A 8 -12.29 -9.96 16.32
CA ARG A 8 -13.39 -10.89 15.98
C ARG A 8 -12.86 -12.26 15.52
N ILE A 9 -11.77 -12.28 14.76
CA ILE A 9 -11.14 -13.52 14.28
C ILE A 9 -10.32 -14.15 15.41
N LEU A 10 -9.60 -13.34 16.20
CA LEU A 10 -8.88 -13.81 17.38
C LEU A 10 -9.80 -14.54 18.35
N ARG A 11 -10.97 -13.98 18.69
CA ARG A 11 -11.94 -14.64 19.59
C ARG A 11 -12.41 -16.01 19.09
N LEU A 12 -12.59 -16.17 17.78
CA LEU A 12 -12.98 -17.45 17.19
C LEU A 12 -11.84 -18.47 17.21
N LEU A 13 -10.60 -18.02 17.07
CA LEU A 13 -9.42 -18.88 17.14
C LEU A 13 -9.08 -19.25 18.59
N GLU A 14 -9.23 -18.31 19.53
CA GLU A 14 -9.08 -18.52 20.97
C GLU A 14 -10.10 -19.54 21.48
N PHE A 15 -11.33 -19.51 20.98
CA PHE A 15 -12.36 -20.52 21.29
C PHE A 15 -11.96 -21.95 20.89
N ILE A 16 -11.13 -22.11 19.85
CA ILE A 16 -10.63 -23.42 19.36
C ILE A 16 -9.21 -23.69 19.92
N GLY A 17 -8.76 -22.90 20.90
CA GLY A 17 -7.48 -23.09 21.62
C GLY A 17 -6.26 -22.38 21.03
N PHE A 18 -6.42 -21.57 19.99
CA PHE A 18 -5.33 -20.79 19.40
C PHE A 18 -5.30 -19.36 19.98
N SER A 19 -4.31 -19.06 20.82
CA SER A 19 -4.02 -17.68 21.25
C SER A 19 -2.80 -17.13 20.50
N GLY A 20 -2.79 -15.82 20.23
CA GLY A 20 -1.71 -15.17 19.50
C GLY A 20 -0.98 -14.14 20.35
N ASN A 21 0.22 -14.46 20.84
CA ASN A 21 1.08 -13.47 21.48
C ASN A 21 2.16 -12.97 20.50
N ARG A 22 2.01 -11.75 20.01
CA ARG A 22 2.95 -11.13 19.05
C ARG A 22 4.35 -10.99 19.64
N ARG A 23 4.46 -10.50 20.87
CA ARG A 23 5.75 -10.23 21.52
C ARG A 23 6.52 -11.53 21.72
N PHE A 24 5.84 -12.56 22.22
CA PHE A 24 6.42 -13.90 22.38
C PHE A 24 6.82 -14.54 21.05
N GLY A 25 5.95 -14.47 20.04
CA GLY A 25 6.29 -15.02 18.71
C GLY A 25 7.52 -14.34 18.08
N LEU A 26 7.64 -13.02 18.20
CA LEU A 26 8.82 -12.29 17.73
C LEU A 26 10.07 -12.58 18.57
N SER A 27 9.95 -12.76 19.89
CA SER A 27 11.10 -13.12 20.73
C SER A 27 11.64 -14.50 20.39
N GLN A 28 10.75 -15.49 20.16
CA GLN A 28 11.15 -16.82 19.72
C GLN A 28 11.82 -16.83 18.34
N LEU A 29 11.36 -15.98 17.41
CA LEU A 29 12.03 -15.82 16.12
C LEU A 29 13.42 -15.20 16.27
N ARG A 30 13.59 -14.20 17.15
CA ARG A 30 14.90 -13.57 17.41
C ARG A 30 15.88 -14.55 18.04
N GLU A 31 15.43 -15.32 19.01
CA GLU A 31 16.22 -16.41 19.63
C GLU A 31 16.59 -17.49 18.58
N GLY A 32 15.66 -17.85 17.71
CA GLY A 32 15.95 -18.75 16.59
C GLY A 32 16.99 -18.19 15.62
N ALA A 33 16.93 -16.88 15.34
CA ALA A 33 17.83 -16.18 14.43
C ALA A 33 19.26 -16.00 14.97
N SER A 34 19.47 -15.99 16.30
CA SER A 34 20.80 -15.81 16.89
C SER A 34 21.70 -17.04 16.84
N ASN A 35 21.18 -18.20 16.40
CA ASN A 35 21.93 -19.44 16.31
C ASN A 35 22.60 -19.64 14.92
N HIS A 36 23.51 -20.60 14.78
CA HIS A 36 24.14 -20.94 13.48
C HIS A 36 23.55 -22.24 12.89
N SER A 37 22.30 -22.21 12.42
CA SER A 37 21.63 -23.38 11.84
C SER A 37 20.76 -23.02 10.63
N LEU A 38 20.28 -24.01 9.87
CA LEU A 38 19.31 -23.72 8.81
C LEU A 38 18.05 -23.02 9.35
N ARG A 39 17.65 -23.32 10.60
CA ARG A 39 16.51 -22.66 11.25
C ARG A 39 16.77 -21.17 11.47
N SER A 40 18.00 -20.77 11.76
CA SER A 40 18.30 -19.35 12.00
C SER A 40 18.13 -18.51 10.75
N ILE A 41 18.48 -19.05 9.57
CA ILE A 41 18.22 -18.41 8.28
C ILE A 41 16.72 -18.19 8.08
N LEU A 42 15.90 -19.23 8.31
CA LEU A 42 14.44 -19.13 8.16
C LEU A 42 13.83 -18.14 9.17
N CYS A 43 14.33 -18.11 10.41
CA CYS A 43 13.92 -17.13 11.41
C CYS A 43 14.27 -15.70 11.00
N ALA A 44 15.51 -15.47 10.52
CA ALA A 44 15.96 -14.17 10.04
C ALA A 44 15.12 -13.69 8.83
N PHE A 45 14.88 -14.56 7.84
CA PHE A 45 14.04 -14.22 6.68
C PHE A 45 12.58 -13.96 7.07
N THR A 46 12.06 -14.68 8.06
CA THR A 46 10.71 -14.42 8.59
C THR A 46 10.63 -13.07 9.29
N LEU A 47 11.65 -12.70 10.08
CA LEU A 47 11.75 -11.39 10.72
C LEU A 47 11.92 -10.27 9.68
N LEU A 48 12.74 -10.48 8.65
CA LEU A 48 12.87 -9.54 7.53
C LEU A 48 11.53 -9.32 6.84
N PHE A 49 10.83 -10.39 6.46
CA PHE A 49 9.49 -10.30 5.88
C PHE A 49 8.50 -9.57 6.81
N TYR A 50 8.56 -9.84 8.12
CA TYR A 50 7.72 -9.17 9.09
C TYR A 50 7.99 -7.65 9.16
N ASN A 51 9.27 -7.26 9.20
CA ASN A 51 9.69 -5.87 9.32
C ASN A 51 9.54 -5.09 8.01
N THR A 52 9.67 -5.72 6.83
CA THR A 52 9.65 -5.01 5.54
C THR A 52 8.33 -5.11 4.76
N TYR A 53 7.46 -6.08 5.07
CA TYR A 53 6.16 -6.27 4.40
C TYR A 53 4.99 -6.30 5.36
N VAL A 54 4.99 -7.19 6.37
CA VAL A 54 3.82 -7.38 7.23
C VAL A 54 3.47 -6.11 8.00
N SER A 55 4.48 -5.46 8.59
CA SER A 55 4.31 -4.20 9.33
C SER A 55 3.88 -3.04 8.42
N LEU A 56 4.29 -3.06 7.15
CA LEU A 56 3.90 -2.04 6.17
C LEU A 56 2.45 -2.22 5.69
N ILE A 57 2.07 -3.45 5.34
CA ILE A 57 0.80 -3.77 4.67
C ILE A 57 -0.35 -3.89 5.67
N LEU A 58 -0.09 -4.49 6.84
CA LEU A 58 -1.10 -4.80 7.85
C LEU A 58 -0.93 -4.00 9.16
N GLY A 59 0.22 -3.33 9.32
CA GLY A 59 0.52 -2.53 10.51
C GLY A 59 0.21 -1.04 10.34
N THR A 60 0.90 -0.21 11.12
CA THR A 60 0.83 1.26 11.03
C THR A 60 1.67 1.83 9.87
N GLY A 61 2.34 0.99 9.10
CA GLY A 61 3.27 1.43 8.05
C GLY A 61 4.72 1.55 8.50
N GLU A 62 5.01 1.34 9.79
CA GLU A 62 6.34 1.47 10.38
C GLU A 62 6.86 0.11 10.85
N GLY A 63 7.83 -0.44 10.12
CA GLY A 63 8.60 -1.62 10.54
C GLY A 63 9.91 -1.25 11.23
N ASN A 64 10.52 -2.19 11.96
CA ASN A 64 11.82 -1.97 12.57
C ASN A 64 12.93 -2.16 11.52
N LEU A 65 13.26 -1.09 10.79
CA LEU A 65 14.28 -1.13 9.74
C LEU A 65 15.69 -1.33 10.30
N ALA A 66 15.98 -0.82 11.50
CA ALA A 66 17.27 -1.04 12.16
C ALA A 66 17.49 -2.53 12.48
N GLU A 67 16.46 -3.20 13.00
CA GLU A 67 16.51 -4.65 13.20
C GLU A 67 16.59 -5.41 11.87
N ALA A 68 15.88 -4.97 10.83
CA ALA A 68 15.98 -5.59 9.52
C ALA A 68 17.41 -5.50 8.93
N GLU A 69 18.10 -4.38 9.12
CA GLU A 69 19.49 -4.22 8.69
C GLU A 69 20.44 -5.11 9.48
N ALA A 70 20.35 -5.08 10.82
CA ALA A 70 21.18 -5.91 11.69
C ALA A 70 20.99 -7.41 11.41
N LEU A 71 19.77 -7.84 11.07
CA LEU A 71 19.49 -9.22 10.66
C LEU A 71 20.11 -9.58 9.31
N LEU A 72 20.28 -8.62 8.41
CA LEU A 72 20.77 -8.85 7.05
C LEU A 72 22.30 -8.77 6.95
N GLU A 73 22.93 -7.93 7.76
CA GLU A 73 24.37 -7.61 7.73
C GLU A 73 25.29 -8.85 7.70
N PRO A 74 25.13 -9.86 8.58
CA PRO A 74 25.98 -11.07 8.53
C PRO A 74 25.85 -11.86 7.22
N TYR A 75 24.69 -11.80 6.58
CA TYR A 75 24.44 -12.47 5.30
C TYR A 75 24.97 -11.68 4.11
N GLN A 76 25.08 -10.36 4.22
CA GLN A 76 25.72 -9.52 3.19
C GLN A 76 27.22 -9.81 3.12
N GLU A 77 27.89 -9.95 4.26
CA GLU A 77 29.30 -10.31 4.30
C GLU A 77 29.54 -11.72 3.76
N LYS A 78 28.71 -12.68 4.16
CA LYS A 78 28.88 -14.09 3.79
C LYS A 78 28.42 -14.41 2.36
N TYR A 79 27.37 -13.75 1.88
CA TYR A 79 26.74 -14.00 0.59
C TYR A 79 26.45 -12.68 -0.17
N PRO A 80 27.49 -11.91 -0.52
CA PRO A 80 27.33 -10.56 -1.09
C PRO A 80 26.56 -10.53 -2.41
N LYS A 81 26.59 -11.64 -3.18
CA LYS A 81 25.85 -11.80 -4.44
C LYS A 81 24.61 -12.69 -4.31
N GLY A 82 24.20 -13.05 -3.09
CA GLY A 82 23.01 -13.86 -2.87
C GLY A 82 21.76 -13.08 -3.26
N SER A 83 20.96 -13.60 -4.19
CA SER A 83 19.79 -12.90 -4.73
C SER A 83 18.78 -12.45 -3.66
N ILE A 84 18.47 -13.31 -2.68
CA ILE A 84 17.60 -12.95 -1.55
C ILE A 84 18.21 -11.82 -0.70
N ILE A 85 19.54 -11.82 -0.53
CA ILE A 85 20.25 -10.82 0.25
C ILE A 85 20.26 -9.46 -0.47
N LEU A 86 20.54 -9.47 -1.77
CA LEU A 86 20.43 -8.29 -2.63
C LEU A 86 19.01 -7.72 -2.62
N PHE A 87 17.99 -8.59 -2.75
CA PHE A 87 16.59 -8.19 -2.70
C PHE A 87 16.23 -7.50 -1.38
N TYR A 88 16.52 -8.11 -0.22
CA TYR A 88 16.22 -7.48 1.07
C TYR A 88 17.03 -6.20 1.30
N SER A 89 18.27 -6.14 0.82
CA SER A 89 19.08 -4.93 0.87
C SER A 89 18.45 -3.79 0.08
N ALA A 90 18.00 -4.08 -1.15
CA ALA A 90 17.26 -3.13 -1.98
C ALA A 90 15.96 -2.69 -1.29
N ARG A 91 15.19 -3.64 -0.74
CA ARG A 91 13.92 -3.37 -0.05
C ARG A 91 14.07 -2.45 1.15
N ILE A 92 15.04 -2.72 2.02
CA ILE A 92 15.34 -1.85 3.16
C ILE A 92 15.73 -0.45 2.67
N THR A 93 16.55 -0.37 1.61
CA THR A 93 16.98 0.90 1.01
C THR A 93 15.80 1.70 0.45
N SER A 94 14.86 1.05 -0.27
CA SER A 94 13.60 1.67 -0.72
C SER A 94 12.77 2.15 0.46
N LEU A 95 12.63 1.33 1.51
CA LEU A 95 11.86 1.69 2.70
C LEU A 95 12.49 2.87 3.46
N ARG A 96 13.77 3.17 3.28
CA ARG A 96 14.42 4.39 3.80
C ARG A 96 14.22 5.62 2.90
N GLY A 97 13.59 5.49 1.75
CA GLY A 97 13.37 6.58 0.79
C GLY A 97 14.52 6.82 -0.20
N ASN A 98 15.53 5.94 -0.22
CA ASN A 98 16.62 6.02 -1.20
C ASN A 98 16.30 5.13 -2.42
N LEU A 99 15.40 5.62 -3.27
CA LEU A 99 14.82 4.84 -4.36
C LEU A 99 15.84 4.56 -5.48
N GLU A 100 16.73 5.52 -5.74
CA GLU A 100 17.76 5.44 -6.78
C GLU A 100 18.79 4.34 -6.45
N LYS A 101 19.28 4.31 -5.21
CA LYS A 101 20.18 3.22 -4.75
C LYS A 101 19.46 1.88 -4.70
N ALA A 102 18.20 1.86 -4.28
CA ALA A 102 17.42 0.63 -4.24
C ALA A 102 17.21 0.03 -5.64
N ARG A 103 16.94 0.89 -6.65
CA ARG A 103 16.78 0.48 -8.05
C ARG A 103 18.00 -0.27 -8.56
N ALA A 104 19.19 0.31 -8.41
CA ALA A 104 20.44 -0.33 -8.81
C ALA A 104 20.65 -1.70 -8.12
N ARG A 105 20.29 -1.82 -6.83
CA ARG A 105 20.35 -3.07 -6.07
C ARG A 105 19.33 -4.12 -6.55
N TYR A 106 18.13 -3.72 -6.96
CA TYR A 106 17.16 -4.65 -7.56
C TYR A 106 17.62 -5.14 -8.94
N GLU A 107 18.21 -4.27 -9.75
CA GLU A 107 18.80 -4.64 -11.05
C GLU A 107 19.99 -5.59 -10.88
N GLU A 108 20.84 -5.36 -9.87
CA GLU A 108 21.90 -6.28 -9.45
C GLU A 108 21.32 -7.63 -9.00
N CYS A 109 20.23 -7.63 -8.22
CA CYS A 109 19.54 -8.86 -7.83
C CYS A 109 19.03 -9.65 -9.05
N ILE A 110 18.44 -8.97 -10.03
CA ILE A 110 17.95 -9.61 -11.26
C ILE A 110 19.12 -10.21 -12.06
N SER A 111 20.23 -9.49 -12.20
CA SER A 111 21.39 -9.95 -12.95
C SER A 111 22.20 -11.05 -12.24
N SER A 112 22.07 -11.18 -10.91
CA SER A 112 22.80 -12.18 -10.12
C SER A 112 22.42 -13.64 -10.43
N GLN A 113 21.24 -13.90 -11.00
CA GLN A 113 20.73 -15.25 -11.23
C GLN A 113 19.67 -15.29 -12.34
N GLN A 114 19.48 -16.45 -12.99
CA GLN A 114 18.46 -16.66 -14.03
C GLN A 114 17.53 -17.87 -13.77
N GLU A 115 17.75 -18.61 -12.69
CA GLU A 115 17.05 -19.86 -12.40
C GLU A 115 15.68 -19.60 -11.75
N TRP A 116 15.60 -18.65 -10.83
CA TRP A 116 14.43 -18.38 -10.00
C TRP A 116 13.74 -17.11 -10.46
N LYS A 117 12.90 -17.25 -11.50
CA LYS A 117 12.11 -16.14 -12.07
C LYS A 117 11.19 -15.46 -11.05
N GLN A 118 10.79 -16.17 -10.01
CA GLN A 118 9.97 -15.61 -8.93
C GLN A 118 10.70 -14.49 -8.18
N ILE A 119 12.03 -14.57 -8.03
CA ILE A 119 12.82 -13.48 -7.44
C ILE A 119 12.85 -12.28 -8.40
N HIS A 120 12.94 -12.52 -9.72
CA HIS A 120 12.82 -11.44 -10.70
C HIS A 120 11.45 -10.76 -10.60
N HIS A 121 10.36 -11.53 -10.47
CA HIS A 121 9.01 -10.98 -10.31
C HIS A 121 8.88 -10.14 -9.03
N LEU A 122 9.52 -10.54 -7.93
CA LEU A 122 9.58 -9.70 -6.72
C LEU A 122 10.33 -8.38 -7.00
N CYS A 123 11.46 -8.44 -7.73
CA CYS A 123 12.19 -7.23 -8.11
C CYS A 123 11.39 -6.34 -9.07
N TYR A 124 10.71 -6.91 -10.06
CA TYR A 124 9.85 -6.17 -11.00
C TYR A 124 8.71 -5.46 -10.25
N TRP A 125 8.11 -6.11 -9.26
CA TRP A 125 7.10 -5.49 -8.41
C TRP A 125 7.64 -4.26 -7.67
N GLU A 126 8.82 -4.39 -7.07
CA GLU A 126 9.43 -3.29 -6.33
C GLU A 126 9.92 -2.17 -7.26
N LEU A 127 10.51 -2.50 -8.42
CA LEU A 127 10.95 -1.55 -9.43
C LEU A 127 9.77 -0.77 -10.04
N MET A 128 8.66 -1.45 -10.35
CA MET A 128 7.42 -0.83 -10.79
C MET A 128 6.96 0.25 -9.80
N TRP A 129 6.97 -0.04 -8.50
CA TRP A 129 6.61 0.93 -7.46
C TRP A 129 7.64 2.04 -7.29
N ASN A 130 8.95 1.74 -7.30
CA ASN A 130 10.00 2.76 -7.20
C ASN A 130 9.87 3.79 -8.35
N HIS A 131 9.66 3.33 -9.58
CA HIS A 131 9.39 4.23 -10.71
C HIS A 131 8.06 4.98 -10.56
N SER A 132 7.00 4.34 -10.07
CA SER A 132 5.71 4.99 -9.83
C SER A 132 5.79 6.10 -8.77
N PHE A 133 6.60 5.91 -7.72
CA PHE A 133 6.86 6.92 -6.69
C PHE A 133 7.56 8.17 -7.26
N GLN A 134 8.38 7.98 -8.28
CA GLN A 134 9.09 9.05 -9.00
C GLN A 134 8.31 9.57 -10.21
N GLN A 135 7.07 9.09 -10.42
CA GLN A 135 6.23 9.41 -11.58
C GLN A 135 6.90 9.09 -12.93
N GLU A 136 7.82 8.14 -12.95
CA GLU A 136 8.48 7.62 -14.16
C GLU A 136 7.59 6.56 -14.83
N TRP A 137 6.39 6.97 -15.27
CA TRP A 137 5.30 6.07 -15.67
C TRP A 137 5.71 5.08 -16.75
N GLN A 138 6.50 5.50 -17.75
CA GLN A 138 6.95 4.61 -18.83
C GLN A 138 7.78 3.43 -18.31
N GLN A 139 8.65 3.68 -17.33
CA GLN A 139 9.47 2.63 -16.73
C GLN A 139 8.68 1.77 -15.76
N ALA A 140 7.76 2.37 -15.00
CA ALA A 140 6.81 1.62 -14.19
C ALA A 140 5.99 0.64 -15.04
N TYR A 141 5.52 1.08 -16.22
CA TYR A 141 4.79 0.25 -17.17
C TYR A 141 5.61 -0.94 -17.67
N ARG A 142 6.89 -0.77 -18.00
CA ARG A 142 7.75 -1.88 -18.46
C ARG A 142 7.75 -3.04 -17.46
N TYR A 143 7.91 -2.75 -16.18
CA TYR A 143 7.88 -3.76 -15.13
C TYR A 143 6.46 -4.30 -14.87
N ALA A 144 5.43 -3.45 -14.97
CA ALA A 144 4.04 -3.89 -14.88
C ALA A 144 3.66 -4.86 -16.01
N ASP A 145 4.14 -4.63 -17.24
CA ASP A 145 3.92 -5.51 -18.39
C ASP A 145 4.64 -6.86 -18.21
N LEU A 146 5.91 -6.85 -17.78
CA LEU A 146 6.63 -8.08 -17.45
C LEU A 146 5.88 -8.92 -16.42
N LEU A 147 5.38 -8.30 -15.35
CA LEU A 147 4.56 -8.98 -14.34
C LEU A 147 3.26 -9.56 -14.93
N CYS A 148 2.57 -8.80 -15.78
CA CYS A 148 1.34 -9.27 -16.44
C CYS A 148 1.60 -10.49 -17.34
N ARG A 149 2.70 -10.48 -18.08
CA ARG A 149 3.05 -11.52 -19.05
C ARG A 149 3.57 -12.78 -18.39
N GLU A 150 4.38 -12.63 -17.36
CA GLU A 150 5.15 -13.75 -16.80
C GLU A 150 4.56 -14.31 -15.50
N SER A 151 3.99 -13.48 -14.64
CA SER A 151 3.56 -13.91 -13.31
C SER A 151 2.14 -14.46 -13.31
N ARG A 152 1.93 -15.55 -12.55
CA ARG A 152 0.61 -16.18 -12.35
C ARG A 152 0.01 -15.89 -10.97
N TRP A 153 0.72 -15.13 -10.13
CA TRP A 153 0.37 -14.98 -8.70
C TRP A 153 -0.93 -14.20 -8.47
N SER A 154 -1.13 -13.06 -9.13
CA SER A 154 -2.38 -12.30 -9.05
C SER A 154 -2.62 -11.52 -10.34
N LYS A 155 -3.04 -12.25 -11.39
CA LYS A 155 -3.23 -11.69 -12.74
C LYS A 155 -4.17 -10.48 -12.76
N ALA A 156 -5.26 -10.52 -11.98
CA ALA A 156 -6.20 -9.40 -11.89
C ALA A 156 -5.52 -8.13 -11.35
N ILE A 157 -4.64 -8.25 -10.34
CA ILE A 157 -3.88 -7.11 -9.81
C ILE A 157 -2.87 -6.60 -10.81
N TYR A 158 -2.09 -7.49 -11.45
CA TYR A 158 -1.09 -7.04 -12.40
C TYR A 158 -1.73 -6.29 -13.57
N VAL A 159 -2.81 -6.82 -14.15
CA VAL A 159 -3.52 -6.16 -15.26
C VAL A 159 -4.15 -4.83 -14.83
N TYR A 160 -4.78 -4.79 -13.64
CA TYR A 160 -5.32 -3.54 -13.11
C TYR A 160 -4.22 -2.50 -12.88
N GLN A 161 -3.09 -2.90 -12.30
CA GLN A 161 -1.97 -2.01 -12.00
C GLN A 161 -1.31 -1.49 -13.28
N LYS A 162 -1.15 -2.36 -14.29
CA LYS A 162 -0.69 -1.98 -15.64
C LYS A 162 -1.60 -0.91 -16.24
N ALA A 163 -2.92 -1.14 -16.23
CA ALA A 163 -3.89 -0.16 -16.71
C ALA A 163 -3.85 1.14 -15.90
N ALA A 164 -3.78 1.05 -14.58
CA ALA A 164 -3.70 2.21 -13.69
C ALA A 164 -2.43 3.07 -13.94
N ILE A 165 -1.28 2.44 -14.24
CA ILE A 165 -0.05 3.15 -14.59
C ILE A 165 -0.17 3.80 -15.97
N LEU A 166 -0.70 3.06 -16.96
CA LEU A 166 -0.93 3.59 -18.31
C LEU A 166 -1.85 4.81 -18.30
N SER A 167 -2.88 4.85 -17.44
CA SER A 167 -3.78 6.01 -17.35
C SER A 167 -3.12 7.27 -16.79
N MET A 168 -1.91 7.18 -16.22
CA MET A 168 -1.16 8.35 -15.75
C MET A 168 -0.23 8.93 -16.81
N MET A 169 -0.07 8.26 -17.96
CA MET A 169 0.77 8.73 -19.06
C MET A 169 0.09 9.82 -19.88
N SER A 170 0.87 10.58 -20.64
CA SER A 170 0.33 11.42 -21.71
C SER A 170 -0.33 10.57 -22.81
N ALA A 171 -1.21 11.19 -23.59
CA ALA A 171 -1.87 10.50 -24.71
C ALA A 171 -0.85 9.96 -25.73
N GLU A 172 0.20 10.71 -26.02
CA GLU A 172 1.29 10.30 -26.93
C GLU A 172 2.04 9.07 -26.40
N GLU A 173 2.42 9.08 -25.11
CA GLU A 173 3.10 7.94 -24.49
C GLU A 173 2.22 6.69 -24.48
N LEU A 174 0.92 6.84 -24.17
CA LEU A 174 -0.05 5.74 -24.19
C LEU A 174 -0.18 5.15 -25.60
N GLU A 175 -0.33 6.00 -26.63
CA GLU A 175 -0.43 5.56 -28.03
C GLU A 175 0.80 4.74 -28.44
N ARG A 176 2.00 5.18 -28.05
CA ARG A 176 3.26 4.46 -28.33
C ARG A 176 3.35 3.07 -27.70
N THR A 177 2.57 2.78 -26.66
CA THR A 177 2.52 1.43 -26.08
C THR A 177 1.69 0.45 -26.91
N GLY A 178 0.76 0.95 -27.72
CA GLY A 178 -0.20 0.11 -28.48
C GLY A 178 -1.22 -0.61 -27.61
N GLU A 179 -1.35 -0.25 -26.33
CA GLU A 179 -2.27 -0.88 -25.38
C GLU A 179 -3.67 -0.26 -25.45
N ASP A 180 -4.70 -1.08 -25.37
CA ASP A 180 -6.08 -0.61 -25.15
C ASP A 180 -6.39 -0.58 -23.65
N LEU A 181 -6.36 0.62 -23.07
CA LEU A 181 -6.63 0.86 -21.66
C LEU A 181 -8.01 0.33 -21.22
N GLY A 182 -9.03 0.55 -22.05
CA GLY A 182 -10.39 0.10 -21.77
C GLY A 182 -10.49 -1.43 -21.78
N ALA A 183 -9.85 -2.08 -22.76
CA ALA A 183 -9.78 -3.53 -22.82
C ALA A 183 -9.05 -4.12 -21.60
N LEU A 184 -7.94 -3.51 -21.16
CA LEU A 184 -7.22 -3.97 -19.96
C LEU A 184 -8.11 -3.94 -18.72
N PHE A 185 -8.81 -2.83 -18.45
CA PHE A 185 -9.73 -2.76 -17.31
C PHE A 185 -10.88 -3.77 -17.42
N ARG A 186 -11.46 -3.97 -18.61
CA ARG A 186 -12.54 -4.95 -18.82
C ARG A 186 -12.11 -6.40 -18.53
N GLN A 187 -10.84 -6.74 -18.77
CA GLN A 187 -10.32 -8.09 -18.51
C GLN A 187 -10.20 -8.44 -17.01
N VAL A 188 -10.08 -7.44 -16.13
CA VAL A 188 -9.77 -7.63 -14.69
C VAL A 188 -10.76 -8.57 -13.99
N GLU A 189 -12.06 -8.48 -14.31
CA GLU A 189 -13.08 -9.35 -13.68
C GLU A 189 -12.89 -10.82 -14.00
N GLY A 190 -12.54 -11.16 -15.24
CA GLY A 190 -12.30 -12.52 -15.68
C GLY A 190 -11.02 -13.15 -15.12
N LEU A 191 -10.10 -12.32 -14.61
CA LEU A 191 -8.81 -12.76 -14.07
C LEU A 191 -8.81 -12.98 -12.55
N LYS A 192 -9.92 -12.66 -11.87
CA LYS A 192 -10.06 -12.76 -10.42
C LYS A 192 -9.98 -14.20 -9.95
N GLN A 193 -9.11 -14.47 -9.00
CA GLN A 193 -8.90 -15.77 -8.38
C GLN A 193 -9.72 -15.92 -7.10
N ARG A 194 -9.92 -17.18 -6.68
CA ARG A 194 -10.49 -17.53 -5.38
C ARG A 194 -9.49 -18.41 -4.65
N LEU A 195 -9.16 -18.04 -3.41
CA LEU A 195 -8.36 -18.85 -2.50
C LEU A 195 -9.28 -19.40 -1.42
N ALA A 196 -9.33 -20.74 -1.28
CA ALA A 196 -10.24 -21.42 -0.36
C ALA A 196 -11.70 -20.94 -0.48
N GLY A 197 -12.18 -20.79 -1.73
CA GLY A 197 -13.54 -20.33 -2.04
C GLY A 197 -13.80 -18.82 -1.85
N LYS A 198 -12.89 -18.08 -1.22
CA LYS A 198 -13.01 -16.63 -1.01
C LYS A 198 -12.17 -15.85 -2.04
N SER A 199 -12.72 -14.80 -2.63
CA SER A 199 -11.92 -13.92 -3.50
C SER A 199 -11.02 -13.01 -2.66
N ILE A 200 -9.83 -12.74 -3.19
CA ILE A 200 -8.81 -11.90 -2.55
C ILE A 200 -9.35 -10.46 -2.44
N PRO A 201 -9.26 -9.80 -1.27
CA PRO A 201 -9.82 -8.45 -1.08
C PRO A 201 -9.33 -7.42 -2.10
N MET A 202 -8.02 -7.44 -2.41
CA MET A 202 -7.41 -6.55 -3.39
C MET A 202 -7.99 -6.76 -4.80
N GLU A 203 -8.17 -8.02 -5.21
CA GLU A 203 -8.75 -8.31 -6.52
C GLU A 203 -10.23 -7.91 -6.58
N LYS A 204 -10.98 -8.07 -5.47
CA LYS A 204 -12.35 -7.54 -5.40
C LYS A 204 -12.39 -6.03 -5.56
N PHE A 205 -11.43 -5.32 -4.97
CA PHE A 205 -11.30 -3.87 -5.12
C PHE A 205 -11.03 -3.50 -6.60
N ALA A 206 -9.99 -4.08 -7.20
CA ALA A 206 -9.66 -3.86 -8.62
C ALA A 206 -10.84 -4.16 -9.55
N VAL A 207 -11.56 -5.26 -9.32
CA VAL A 207 -12.76 -5.61 -10.10
C VAL A 207 -13.88 -4.59 -9.91
N ARG A 208 -14.10 -4.08 -8.69
CA ARG A 208 -15.12 -3.03 -8.44
C ARG A 208 -14.79 -1.75 -9.19
N LYS A 209 -13.55 -1.27 -9.10
CA LYS A 209 -13.08 -0.06 -9.79
C LYS A 209 -13.18 -0.21 -11.32
N SER A 210 -12.81 -1.38 -11.84
CA SER A 210 -12.87 -1.68 -13.28
C SER A 210 -14.28 -1.71 -13.87
N ARG A 211 -15.34 -1.73 -13.05
CA ARG A 211 -16.73 -1.73 -13.54
C ARG A 211 -17.07 -0.49 -14.36
N ARG A 212 -16.42 0.65 -14.11
CA ARG A 212 -16.65 1.88 -14.89
C ARG A 212 -16.30 1.71 -16.38
N TYR A 213 -15.50 0.70 -16.72
CA TYR A 213 -15.09 0.38 -18.09
C TYR A 213 -15.99 -0.65 -18.81
N LYS A 214 -17.04 -1.16 -18.15
CA LYS A 214 -17.95 -2.16 -18.75
C LYS A 214 -18.89 -1.58 -19.79
N ALA A 215 -19.32 -0.34 -19.62
CA ALA A 215 -20.23 0.32 -20.56
C ALA A 215 -19.51 0.66 -21.88
N SER A 216 -20.28 0.83 -22.96
CA SER A 216 -19.75 1.23 -24.27
C SER A 216 -19.08 2.61 -24.23
N ASN A 217 -19.64 3.54 -23.44
CA ASN A 217 -19.00 4.81 -23.12
C ASN A 217 -18.53 4.78 -21.65
N PRO A 218 -17.28 4.38 -21.38
CA PRO A 218 -16.80 4.23 -20.01
C PRO A 218 -16.48 5.58 -19.38
N VAL A 219 -16.71 5.69 -18.07
CA VAL A 219 -16.22 6.84 -17.28
C VAL A 219 -14.84 6.49 -16.71
N PRO A 220 -13.75 7.19 -17.08
CA PRO A 220 -12.42 6.88 -16.59
C PRO A 220 -12.31 6.96 -15.06
N LEU A 221 -11.32 6.26 -14.52
CA LEU A 221 -10.91 6.43 -13.12
C LEU A 221 -10.02 7.67 -13.03
N VAL A 222 -10.24 8.51 -12.02
CA VAL A 222 -9.59 9.81 -11.91
C VAL A 222 -8.06 9.75 -11.71
N ILE A 223 -7.57 8.98 -10.73
CA ILE A 223 -6.13 8.82 -10.41
C ILE A 223 -5.83 7.41 -9.85
N PRO A 224 -6.08 6.34 -10.65
CA PRO A 224 -6.06 4.97 -10.14
C PRO A 224 -4.66 4.48 -9.69
N ALA A 225 -3.57 5.00 -10.27
CA ALA A 225 -2.21 4.63 -9.82
C ALA A 225 -1.93 5.13 -8.39
N LEU A 226 -2.32 6.36 -8.09
CA LEU A 226 -2.12 6.98 -6.78
C LEU A 226 -3.09 6.39 -5.75
N GLU A 227 -4.30 6.04 -6.15
CA GLU A 227 -5.23 5.25 -5.32
C GLU A 227 -4.59 3.91 -4.93
N MET A 228 -4.02 3.18 -5.89
CA MET A 228 -3.31 1.92 -5.59
C MET A 228 -2.05 2.15 -4.75
N MET A 229 -1.33 3.24 -4.97
CA MET A 229 -0.20 3.63 -4.14
C MET A 229 -0.62 3.73 -2.68
N TYR A 230 -1.76 4.36 -2.40
CA TYR A 230 -2.32 4.41 -1.05
C TYR A 230 -2.70 3.02 -0.53
N VAL A 231 -3.39 2.21 -1.34
CA VAL A 231 -3.80 0.87 -0.94
C VAL A 231 -2.60 0.02 -0.53
N TRP A 232 -1.47 0.12 -1.24
CA TRP A 232 -0.22 -0.59 -0.93
C TRP A 232 0.66 0.10 0.13
N ASN A 233 0.16 1.15 0.77
CA ASN A 233 0.89 1.94 1.76
C ASN A 233 2.20 2.57 1.21
N GLY A 234 2.19 2.95 -0.07
CA GLY A 234 3.31 3.59 -0.75
C GLY A 234 3.58 5.01 -0.27
N PHE A 235 2.56 5.74 0.19
CA PHE A 235 2.74 7.10 0.73
C PHE A 235 3.66 7.15 1.96
N SER A 236 3.78 6.08 2.76
CA SER A 236 4.75 6.04 3.87
C SER A 236 6.20 5.89 3.42
N ILE A 237 6.41 5.52 2.15
CA ILE A 237 7.72 5.47 1.50
C ILE A 237 7.99 6.83 0.86
N VAL A 238 7.07 7.31 0.03
CA VAL A 238 7.21 8.59 -0.68
C VAL A 238 7.31 9.76 0.30
N GLY A 239 6.56 9.72 1.40
CA GLY A 239 6.58 10.73 2.45
C GLY A 239 7.93 10.93 3.15
N LYS A 240 8.92 10.06 2.90
CA LYS A 240 10.32 10.24 3.35
C LYS A 240 11.13 11.17 2.44
N ARG A 241 10.58 11.50 1.26
CA ARG A 241 11.17 12.32 0.21
C ARG A 241 10.23 13.48 -0.09
N ALA A 242 10.56 14.65 0.46
CA ALA A 242 9.73 15.85 0.30
C ALA A 242 9.58 16.23 -1.18
N ASP A 243 10.66 16.13 -1.97
CA ASP A 243 10.66 16.36 -3.42
C ASP A 243 9.63 15.50 -4.16
N LEU A 244 9.58 14.20 -3.87
CA LEU A 244 8.62 13.28 -4.49
C LEU A 244 7.19 13.51 -3.98
N THR A 245 7.04 13.84 -2.70
CA THR A 245 5.74 14.13 -2.09
C THR A 245 5.13 15.41 -2.65
N GLU A 246 5.91 16.48 -2.82
CA GLU A 246 5.49 17.71 -3.51
C GLU A 246 5.14 17.42 -4.97
N SER A 247 5.94 16.60 -5.66
CA SER A 247 5.64 16.21 -7.04
C SER A 247 4.29 15.48 -7.16
N LEU A 248 3.97 14.57 -6.23
CA LEU A 248 2.65 13.94 -6.18
C LEU A 248 1.54 14.94 -5.84
N LEU A 249 1.79 15.87 -4.91
CA LEU A 249 0.83 16.92 -4.56
C LEU A 249 0.45 17.76 -5.79
N VAL A 250 1.43 18.19 -6.59
CA VAL A 250 1.19 18.94 -7.84
C VAL A 250 0.32 18.15 -8.82
N THR A 251 0.59 16.86 -8.99
CA THR A 251 -0.24 15.97 -9.83
C THR A 251 -1.68 15.89 -9.31
N ILE A 252 -1.86 15.76 -8.00
CA ILE A 252 -3.18 15.70 -7.37
C ILE A 252 -3.93 17.04 -7.50
N GLU A 253 -3.26 18.17 -7.30
CA GLU A 253 -3.87 19.51 -7.43
C GLU A 253 -4.28 19.81 -8.87
N LYS A 254 -3.51 19.36 -9.86
CA LYS A 254 -3.91 19.44 -11.27
C LYS A 254 -5.21 18.67 -11.54
N VAL A 255 -5.33 17.48 -10.98
CA VAL A 255 -6.52 16.62 -11.11
C VAL A 255 -7.72 17.24 -10.38
N GLU A 256 -7.50 17.78 -9.18
CA GLU A 256 -8.51 18.53 -8.43
C GLU A 256 -9.07 19.70 -9.25
N GLN A 257 -8.19 20.49 -9.85
CA GLN A 257 -8.58 21.61 -10.71
C GLN A 257 -9.37 21.14 -11.95
N GLN A 258 -9.00 20.00 -12.54
CA GLN A 258 -9.75 19.41 -13.65
C GLN A 258 -11.16 18.99 -13.23
N LEU A 259 -11.32 18.36 -12.06
CA LEU A 259 -12.64 18.00 -11.53
C LEU A 259 -13.49 19.24 -11.21
N GLN A 260 -12.90 20.29 -10.64
CA GLN A 260 -13.62 21.53 -10.31
C GLN A 260 -14.11 22.27 -11.56
N ASN A 261 -13.33 22.22 -12.64
CA ASN A 261 -13.64 22.90 -13.90
C ASN A 261 -14.39 22.02 -14.90
N ASP A 262 -14.78 20.80 -14.54
CA ASP A 262 -15.54 19.90 -15.42
C ASP A 262 -16.95 20.48 -15.65
N PRO A 263 -17.29 20.89 -16.89
CA PRO A 263 -18.61 21.46 -17.18
C PRO A 263 -19.73 20.40 -17.11
N ASN A 264 -19.40 19.10 -17.14
CA ASN A 264 -20.35 18.01 -17.19
C ASN A 264 -20.00 16.89 -16.18
N PRO A 265 -20.05 17.18 -14.87
CA PRO A 265 -19.67 16.22 -13.84
C PRO A 265 -20.52 14.96 -13.90
N THR A 266 -19.85 13.81 -13.96
CA THR A 266 -20.53 12.50 -13.96
C THR A 266 -21.06 12.14 -12.57
N GLU A 267 -21.84 11.06 -12.49
CA GLU A 267 -22.31 10.52 -11.20
C GLU A 267 -21.20 10.10 -10.22
N TYR A 268 -19.97 9.93 -10.71
CA TYR A 268 -18.80 9.54 -9.93
C TYR A 268 -18.04 10.74 -9.35
N HIS A 269 -18.38 11.97 -9.75
CA HIS A 269 -17.67 13.19 -9.37
C HIS A 269 -17.54 13.39 -7.85
N PRO A 270 -18.58 13.14 -7.01
CA PRO A 270 -18.42 13.24 -5.56
C PRO A 270 -17.38 12.27 -4.99
N ASP A 271 -17.42 11.01 -5.44
CA ASP A 271 -16.48 9.96 -5.04
C ASP A 271 -15.05 10.28 -5.49
N ASP A 272 -14.88 10.76 -6.73
CA ASP A 272 -13.59 11.13 -7.30
C ASP A 272 -12.98 12.36 -6.60
N SER A 273 -13.80 13.35 -6.28
CA SER A 273 -13.39 14.52 -5.50
C SER A 273 -12.95 14.12 -4.08
N CYS A 274 -13.68 13.21 -3.44
CA CYS A 274 -13.31 12.70 -2.11
C CYS A 274 -12.00 11.91 -2.14
N LEU A 275 -11.77 11.10 -3.18
CA LEU A 275 -10.49 10.41 -3.37
C LEU A 275 -9.34 11.41 -3.53
N VAL A 276 -9.51 12.42 -4.38
CA VAL A 276 -8.52 13.48 -4.59
C VAL A 276 -8.20 14.21 -3.30
N GLN A 277 -9.20 14.63 -2.52
CA GLN A 277 -8.99 15.29 -1.23
C GLN A 277 -8.28 14.36 -0.22
N MET A 278 -8.67 13.09 -0.13
CA MET A 278 -8.00 12.14 0.76
C MET A 278 -6.51 11.99 0.43
N LEU A 279 -6.16 11.85 -0.86
CA LEU A 279 -4.78 11.71 -1.29
C LEU A 279 -3.99 13.02 -1.16
N LYS A 280 -4.62 14.17 -1.41
CA LYS A 280 -4.04 15.49 -1.17
C LYS A 280 -3.70 15.67 0.31
N GLY A 281 -4.64 15.35 1.19
CA GLY A 281 -4.45 15.38 2.64
C GLY A 281 -3.29 14.49 3.12
N LEU A 282 -3.09 13.33 2.50
CA LEU A 282 -1.94 12.47 2.77
C LEU A 282 -0.61 13.13 2.39
N CYS A 283 -0.49 13.71 1.20
CA CYS A 283 0.73 14.45 0.81
C CYS A 283 1.02 15.58 1.79
N LEU A 284 0.01 16.41 2.09
CA LEU A 284 0.13 17.54 3.01
C LEU A 284 0.55 17.09 4.42
N LYS A 285 -0.01 15.98 4.91
CA LYS A 285 0.39 15.36 6.18
C LYS A 285 1.87 14.96 6.19
N TYR A 286 2.36 14.30 5.14
CA TYR A 286 3.77 13.91 5.05
C TYR A 286 4.71 15.10 4.86
N LEU A 287 4.22 16.20 4.29
CA LEU A 287 4.95 17.47 4.18
C LEU A 287 4.88 18.34 5.46
N GLY A 288 4.23 17.85 6.52
CA GLY A 288 4.09 18.60 7.78
C GLY A 288 3.04 19.72 7.75
N ARG A 289 2.26 19.85 6.67
CA ARG A 289 1.21 20.87 6.50
C ARG A 289 -0.10 20.40 7.13
N PHE A 290 -0.09 20.17 8.44
CA PHE A 290 -1.14 19.43 9.15
C PHE A 290 -2.53 20.09 9.08
N LEU A 291 -2.62 21.42 9.19
CA LEU A 291 -3.90 22.13 9.12
C LEU A 291 -4.55 21.94 7.73
N GLN A 292 -3.76 22.04 6.66
CA GLN A 292 -4.26 21.84 5.30
C GLN A 292 -4.68 20.38 5.08
N ALA A 293 -3.92 19.43 5.63
CA ALA A 293 -4.28 18.02 5.60
C ALA A 293 -5.62 17.75 6.31
N GLU A 294 -5.84 18.35 7.49
CA GLU A 294 -7.08 18.23 8.24
C GLU A 294 -8.28 18.83 7.50
N LEU A 295 -8.10 19.94 6.78
CA LEU A 295 -9.14 20.52 5.93
C LEU A 295 -9.55 19.57 4.80
N CYS A 296 -8.58 19.00 4.08
CA CYS A 296 -8.85 18.00 3.03
C CYS A 296 -9.60 16.79 3.58
N PHE A 297 -9.18 16.24 4.73
CA PHE A 297 -9.87 15.12 5.35
C PHE A 297 -11.28 15.49 5.81
N SER A 298 -11.46 16.68 6.37
CA SER A 298 -12.78 17.17 6.80
C SER A 298 -13.75 17.33 5.64
N GLU A 299 -13.27 17.73 4.46
CA GLU A 299 -14.07 17.83 3.24
C GLU A 299 -14.59 16.45 2.76
N VAL A 300 -13.77 15.40 2.88
CA VAL A 300 -14.23 14.03 2.58
C VAL A 300 -15.34 13.62 3.55
N LEU A 301 -15.17 13.89 4.84
CA LEU A 301 -16.16 13.53 5.87
C LEU A 301 -17.47 14.33 5.72
N SER A 302 -17.40 15.61 5.38
CA SER A 302 -18.60 16.43 5.14
C SER A 302 -19.34 16.00 3.86
N SER A 303 -18.64 15.31 2.95
CA SER A 303 -19.19 14.79 1.70
C SER A 303 -19.75 13.37 1.80
N GLU A 304 -19.72 12.74 2.98
CA GLU A 304 -20.16 11.35 3.19
C GLU A 304 -21.54 11.05 2.57
N GLY A 305 -22.52 11.93 2.76
CA GLY A 305 -23.88 11.76 2.22
C GLY A 305 -23.99 11.87 0.69
N ARG A 306 -22.94 12.31 0.00
CA ARG A 306 -22.89 12.45 -1.47
C ARG A 306 -22.15 11.29 -2.15
N ILE A 307 -21.36 10.51 -1.40
CA ILE A 307 -20.60 9.37 -1.93
C ILE A 307 -21.58 8.26 -2.32
N ARG A 308 -21.45 7.73 -3.54
CA ARG A 308 -22.39 6.71 -4.08
C ARG A 308 -21.80 5.32 -4.17
N TYR A 309 -20.49 5.20 -4.38
CA TYR A 309 -19.85 3.96 -4.77
C TYR A 309 -18.70 3.59 -3.83
N ASP A 310 -17.74 4.49 -3.66
CA ASP A 310 -16.48 4.30 -2.95
C ASP A 310 -16.61 4.66 -1.47
N HIS A 311 -17.60 4.06 -0.80
CA HIS A 311 -17.88 4.21 0.64
C HIS A 311 -16.69 3.89 1.55
N TYR A 312 -15.63 3.27 1.03
CA TYR A 312 -14.39 3.02 1.78
C TYR A 312 -13.64 4.34 2.10
N LEU A 313 -13.84 5.40 1.31
CA LEU A 313 -13.13 6.67 1.48
C LEU A 313 -13.33 7.27 2.87
N VAL A 314 -14.54 7.18 3.42
CA VAL A 314 -14.88 7.76 4.72
C VAL A 314 -14.15 7.08 5.88
N PRO A 315 -14.26 5.74 6.12
CA PRO A 315 -13.54 5.09 7.21
C PRO A 315 -12.02 5.14 7.02
N PHE A 316 -11.51 5.09 5.78
CA PHE A 316 -10.07 5.27 5.54
C PHE A 316 -9.61 6.70 5.86
N THR A 317 -10.41 7.72 5.54
CA THR A 317 -10.11 9.11 5.91
C THR A 317 -10.13 9.33 7.42
N LEU A 318 -11.11 8.77 8.13
CA LEU A 318 -11.14 8.80 9.60
C LEU A 318 -9.88 8.15 10.20
N TYR A 319 -9.45 7.03 9.64
CA TYR A 319 -8.20 6.39 10.06
C TYR A 319 -6.98 7.30 9.84
N GLU A 320 -6.86 7.93 8.67
CA GLU A 320 -5.73 8.84 8.38
C GLU A 320 -5.74 10.10 9.23
N LEU A 321 -6.92 10.66 9.50
CA LEU A 321 -7.11 11.78 10.42
C LEU A 321 -6.73 11.37 11.85
N GLY A 322 -7.08 10.18 12.29
CA GLY A 322 -6.63 9.65 13.58
C GLY A 322 -5.11 9.51 13.67
N LEU A 323 -4.46 9.04 12.60
CA LEU A 323 -2.99 9.02 12.51
C LEU A 323 -2.37 10.42 12.50
N LEU A 324 -3.02 11.39 11.85
CA LEU A 324 -2.59 12.80 11.86
C LEU A 324 -2.64 13.37 13.28
N GLN A 325 -3.73 13.15 14.02
CA GLN A 325 -3.87 13.59 15.41
C GLN A 325 -2.84 12.91 16.32
N LYS A 326 -2.58 11.62 16.10
CA LYS A 326 -1.50 10.90 16.82
C LYS A 326 -0.13 11.54 16.58
N GLN A 327 0.18 11.93 15.33
CA GLN A 327 1.43 12.58 14.98
C GLN A 327 1.57 13.96 15.63
N GLN A 328 0.46 14.67 15.84
CA GLN A 328 0.40 15.94 16.57
C GLN A 328 0.37 15.79 18.11
N GLY A 329 0.35 14.56 18.63
CA GLY A 329 0.34 14.28 20.07
C GLY A 329 -1.05 14.22 20.73
N ASP A 330 -2.15 14.45 19.97
CA ASP A 330 -3.51 14.35 20.50
C ASP A 330 -4.01 12.89 20.44
N PHE A 331 -3.55 12.09 21.41
CA PHE A 331 -3.87 10.66 21.48
C PHE A 331 -5.36 10.37 21.74
N ILE A 332 -6.07 11.31 22.36
CA ILE A 332 -7.51 11.18 22.67
C ILE A 332 -8.33 11.32 21.38
N LYS A 333 -8.10 12.39 20.60
CA LYS A 333 -8.74 12.55 19.29
C LYS A 333 -8.32 11.45 18.34
N ALA A 334 -7.04 11.05 18.34
CA ALA A 334 -6.55 9.94 17.54
C ALA A 334 -7.35 8.66 17.80
N THR A 335 -7.49 8.27 19.06
CA THR A 335 -8.27 7.08 19.46
C THR A 335 -9.74 7.20 19.04
N THR A 336 -10.33 8.38 19.22
CA THR A 336 -11.72 8.66 18.86
C THR A 336 -11.99 8.46 17.36
N TYR A 337 -11.15 9.04 16.49
CA TYR A 337 -11.30 8.88 15.04
C TYR A 337 -11.07 7.44 14.59
N ILE A 338 -10.06 6.77 15.14
CA ILE A 338 -9.72 5.38 14.78
C ILE A 338 -10.81 4.40 15.21
N GLU A 339 -11.43 4.59 16.39
CA GLU A 339 -12.57 3.76 16.80
C GLU A 339 -13.82 4.05 15.97
N ARG A 340 -14.10 5.32 15.63
CA ARG A 340 -15.21 5.67 14.71
C ARG A 340 -15.08 4.98 13.36
N ALA A 341 -13.88 4.95 12.78
CA ALA A 341 -13.59 4.24 11.53
C ALA A 341 -13.92 2.73 11.62
N LYS A 342 -13.82 2.14 12.82
CA LYS A 342 -14.06 0.71 13.09
C LYS A 342 -15.52 0.39 13.38
N THR A 343 -16.23 1.26 14.10
CA THR A 343 -17.56 0.95 14.64
C THR A 343 -18.70 1.44 13.77
N ASN A 344 -18.50 2.53 13.02
CA ASN A 344 -19.61 3.21 12.35
C ASN A 344 -19.83 2.74 10.90
N TYR A 345 -18.90 1.96 10.34
CA TYR A 345 -18.91 1.57 8.93
C TYR A 345 -18.78 0.05 8.78
N LYS A 346 -19.45 -0.52 7.77
CA LYS A 346 -19.43 -1.95 7.43
C LYS A 346 -19.65 -2.17 5.93
N ASP A 347 -19.28 -3.35 5.43
CA ASP A 347 -19.57 -3.83 4.07
C ASP A 347 -18.92 -3.01 2.92
N TYR A 348 -17.93 -2.18 3.24
CA TYR A 348 -17.18 -1.37 2.28
C TYR A 348 -15.98 -2.12 1.70
N SER A 349 -15.44 -1.62 0.58
CA SER A 349 -14.24 -2.18 -0.03
C SER A 349 -13.05 -2.14 0.93
N MET A 350 -12.27 -3.23 1.00
CA MET A 350 -11.05 -3.30 1.82
C MET A 350 -11.25 -3.18 3.34
N GLU A 351 -12.48 -3.36 3.86
CA GLU A 351 -12.80 -3.32 5.30
C GLU A 351 -11.86 -4.18 6.15
N SER A 352 -11.65 -5.44 5.77
CA SER A 352 -10.76 -6.33 6.54
C SER A 352 -9.35 -5.74 6.67
N ARG A 353 -8.80 -5.16 5.60
CA ARG A 353 -7.48 -4.53 5.60
C ARG A 353 -7.44 -3.32 6.53
N LEU A 354 -8.46 -2.46 6.46
CA LEU A 354 -8.53 -1.31 7.37
C LEU A 354 -8.59 -1.77 8.83
N HIS A 355 -9.35 -2.82 9.14
CA HIS A 355 -9.42 -3.37 10.50
C HIS A 355 -8.08 -3.89 11.03
N PHE A 356 -7.24 -4.50 10.17
CA PHE A 356 -5.86 -4.85 10.54
C PHE A 356 -5.07 -3.60 10.92
N ARG A 357 -5.11 -2.56 10.09
CA ARG A 357 -4.39 -1.29 10.30
C ARG A 357 -4.88 -0.54 11.54
N ILE A 358 -6.21 -0.50 11.76
CA ILE A 358 -6.84 0.06 12.97
C ILE A 358 -6.36 -0.67 14.21
N HIS A 359 -6.39 -2.01 14.20
CA HIS A 359 -5.92 -2.79 15.35
C HIS A 359 -4.45 -2.50 15.67
N ALA A 360 -3.59 -2.42 14.65
CA ALA A 360 -2.19 -2.04 14.82
C ALA A 360 -2.03 -0.62 15.41
N ALA A 361 -2.79 0.36 14.91
CA ALA A 361 -2.75 1.74 15.37
C ALA A 361 -3.22 1.89 16.83
N LEU A 362 -4.35 1.27 17.20
CA LEU A 362 -4.84 1.29 18.58
C LEU A 362 -3.87 0.63 19.56
N ASN A 363 -3.23 -0.47 19.15
CA ASN A 363 -2.21 -1.10 19.99
C ASN A 363 -0.97 -0.22 20.18
N SER A 364 -0.62 0.61 19.19
CA SER A 364 0.46 1.58 19.34
C SER A 364 0.11 2.72 20.29
N LEU A 365 -1.16 3.12 20.36
CA LEU A 365 -1.64 4.17 21.26
C LEU A 365 -1.68 3.72 22.72
N LYS A 366 -1.98 2.44 22.98
CA LYS A 366 -1.96 1.85 24.33
C LYS A 366 -0.56 1.75 24.95
N GLY A 367 0.50 1.88 24.14
CA GLY A 367 1.90 1.78 24.57
C GLY A 367 2.60 3.12 24.81
N SER A 368 1.94 4.24 24.57
CA SER A 368 2.46 5.57 24.86
C SER A 368 2.13 5.94 26.30
N PRO A 369 3.11 6.32 27.15
CA PRO A 369 2.81 6.82 28.48
C PRO A 369 1.90 8.04 28.36
N VAL A 370 0.83 8.07 29.15
CA VAL A 370 0.12 9.31 29.43
C VAL A 370 1.17 10.23 30.06
N SER A 371 1.57 11.28 29.33
CA SER A 371 2.28 12.41 29.93
C SER A 371 1.30 13.07 30.89
N THR A 372 1.32 12.65 32.15
CA THR A 372 0.73 13.43 33.24
C THR A 372 1.54 14.72 33.44
N PRO A 373 0.88 15.84 33.75
CA PRO A 373 1.45 17.18 33.71
C PRO A 373 2.63 17.39 34.66
#